data_AF-A0A8E2BBE6-F1
#
_entry.id   AF-A0A8E2BBE6-F1
#
_cell.length_a   1.000
_cell.length_b   1.000
_cell.length_c   1.000
_cell.angle_alpha   90.00
_cell.angle_beta   90.00
_cell.angle_gamma   90.00
#
_symmetry.space_group_name_H-M   'P 1'
#
loop_
_entity.id
_entity.type
_entity.pdbx_description
1 polymer ?
#
loop_
_entity_poly.entity_id
_entity_poly.type
_entity_poly.pdbx_seq_one_letter_code
_entity_poly.pdbx_strand_id
1 'polypeptide(L)'
;MKLPRHGNYRGRIRLSATLRAGDADAGSIWMRVDKSEGEVLQFDNMMTREETGALRGSTDWLERSIVLDVPAEAASIHYGLLLQGYGRVAARSLRMESVDKTVRPTPQRRSHLARPTNLDFGVSGPTA
;
A
#
# COMPACT_ATOMS: atom_id res chain seq x y z
N MET A 1 -16.83 -8.14 -13.50
CA MET A 1 -16.26 -8.84 -12.34
C MET A 1 -17.19 -8.62 -11.15
N LYS A 2 -18.00 -9.63 -10.79
CA LYS A 2 -18.96 -9.53 -9.68
C LYS A 2 -18.25 -9.90 -8.38
N LEU A 3 -18.09 -8.93 -7.47
CA LEU A 3 -17.62 -9.17 -6.10
C LEU A 3 -18.69 -9.95 -5.31
N PRO A 4 -18.30 -10.80 -4.33
CA PRO A 4 -19.26 -11.54 -3.51
C PRO A 4 -20.19 -10.60 -2.75
N ARG A 5 -21.47 -10.94 -2.71
CA ARG A 5 -22.50 -10.24 -1.94
C ARG A 5 -22.22 -10.41 -0.44
N HIS A 6 -21.97 -9.29 0.25
CA HIS A 6 -21.98 -9.11 1.71
C HIS A 6 -20.96 -9.92 2.54
N GLY A 7 -19.68 -9.82 2.20
CA GLY A 7 -18.63 -9.98 3.20
C GLY A 7 -18.50 -8.68 3.98
N ASN A 8 -18.83 -8.65 5.28
CA ASN A 8 -18.47 -7.52 6.12
C ASN A 8 -16.94 -7.47 6.20
N TYR A 9 -16.31 -6.59 5.41
CA TYR A 9 -14.86 -6.34 5.45
C TYR A 9 -14.48 -5.55 6.71
N ARG A 10 -14.81 -6.10 7.88
CA ARG A 10 -14.47 -5.56 9.20
C ARG A 10 -13.41 -6.46 9.83
N GLY A 11 -12.60 -5.92 10.74
CA GLY A 11 -11.53 -6.68 11.38
C GLY A 11 -10.21 -6.50 10.65
N ARG A 12 -9.56 -7.56 10.17
CA ARG A 12 -8.28 -7.45 9.48
C ARG A 12 -8.39 -7.98 8.06
N ILE A 13 -8.00 -7.16 7.10
CA ILE A 13 -8.10 -7.48 5.68
C ILE A 13 -6.71 -7.55 5.07
N ARG A 14 -6.46 -8.60 4.30
CA ARG A 14 -5.28 -8.74 3.45
C ARG A 14 -5.66 -8.48 1.99
N LEU A 15 -4.94 -7.57 1.36
CA LEU A 15 -4.83 -7.44 -0.09
C LEU A 15 -3.53 -8.11 -0.53
N SER A 16 -3.58 -8.96 -1.54
CA SER A 16 -2.39 -9.59 -2.13
C SER A 16 -2.46 -9.63 -3.65
N ALA A 17 -1.30 -9.61 -4.29
CA ALA A 17 -1.15 -9.79 -5.74
C ALA A 17 0.24 -10.34 -6.07
N THR A 18 0.36 -11.01 -7.22
CA THR A 18 1.67 -11.26 -7.84
C THR A 18 1.94 -10.14 -8.84
N LEU A 19 3.05 -9.43 -8.66
CA LEU A 19 3.42 -8.25 -9.43
C LEU A 19 4.65 -8.53 -10.29
N ARG A 20 4.74 -7.92 -11.46
CA ARG A 20 5.95 -7.91 -12.30
C ARG A 20 6.22 -6.49 -12.75
N ALA A 21 7.48 -6.06 -12.68
CA ALA A 21 7.89 -4.74 -13.17
C ALA A 21 8.77 -4.85 -14.43
N GLY A 22 8.63 -3.88 -15.34
CA GLY A 22 9.52 -3.69 -16.49
C GLY A 22 10.00 -2.25 -16.53
N ASP A 23 11.29 -2.07 -16.26
CA ASP A 23 11.96 -0.76 -16.18
C ASP A 23 11.17 0.28 -15.37
N ALA A 24 10.65 -0.13 -14.20
CA ALA A 24 9.83 0.73 -13.37
C ALA A 24 10.68 1.51 -12.37
N ASP A 25 10.41 2.81 -12.18
CA ASP A 25 10.98 3.54 -11.05
C ASP A 25 10.47 2.91 -9.73
N ALA A 26 9.15 2.84 -9.56
CA ALA A 26 8.54 2.05 -8.50
C ALA A 26 7.11 1.56 -8.83
N GLY A 27 6.82 0.30 -8.52
CA GLY A 27 5.55 -0.34 -8.79
C GLY A 27 5.04 -1.21 -7.64
N SER A 28 3.77 -1.06 -7.25
CA SER A 28 3.20 -1.79 -6.11
C SER A 28 1.68 -1.95 -6.19
N ILE A 29 1.10 -2.61 -5.18
CA ILE A 29 -0.31 -2.45 -4.80
C ILE A 29 -0.44 -1.37 -3.73
N TRP A 30 -1.65 -0.84 -3.57
CA TRP A 30 -1.99 0.05 -2.46
C TRP A 30 -3.37 -0.31 -1.90
N MET A 31 -3.58 0.04 -0.63
CA MET A 31 -4.85 -0.13 0.07
C MET A 31 -5.08 1.04 1.03
N ARG A 32 -6.31 1.54 1.07
CA ARG A 32 -6.76 2.62 1.94
C ARG A 32 -8.10 2.28 2.57
N VAL A 33 -8.28 2.64 3.83
CA VAL A 33 -9.52 2.47 4.58
C VAL A 33 -9.98 3.85 5.01
N ASP A 34 -11.20 4.23 4.63
CA ASP A 34 -11.76 5.56 4.87
C ASP A 34 -12.98 5.45 5.80
N LYS A 35 -13.11 6.39 6.74
CA LYS A 35 -14.32 6.58 7.57
C LYS A 35 -15.39 7.37 6.83
N SER A 36 -14.97 8.42 6.13
CA SER A 36 -15.79 9.30 5.32
C SER A 36 -14.91 9.96 4.27
N GLU A 37 -15.48 10.75 3.36
CA GLU A 37 -14.70 11.46 2.34
C GLU A 37 -13.63 12.35 3.01
N GLY A 38 -12.37 12.17 2.62
CA GLY A 38 -11.23 12.89 3.20
C GLY A 38 -10.71 12.36 4.55
N GLU A 39 -11.43 11.47 5.23
CA GLU A 39 -11.03 10.91 6.52
C GLU A 39 -10.43 9.50 6.37
N VAL A 40 -9.10 9.45 6.19
CA VAL A 40 -8.34 8.20 6.03
C VAL A 40 -7.98 7.60 7.39
N LEU A 41 -8.45 6.38 7.65
CA LEU A 41 -8.16 5.63 8.87
C LEU A 41 -6.87 4.82 8.76
N GLN A 42 -6.68 4.15 7.61
CA GLN A 42 -5.50 3.34 7.31
C GLN A 42 -5.06 3.54 5.87
N PHE A 43 -3.76 3.50 5.62
CA PHE A 43 -3.20 3.57 4.28
C PHE A 43 -1.85 2.87 4.21
N ASP A 44 -1.63 2.14 3.14
CA ASP A 44 -0.31 1.63 2.78
C ASP A 44 -0.19 1.46 1.26
N ASN A 45 1.00 1.75 0.72
CA ASN A 45 1.35 1.58 -0.70
C ASN A 45 2.71 0.87 -0.89
N MET A 46 3.28 0.33 0.19
CA MET A 46 4.55 -0.40 0.24
C MET A 46 5.81 0.36 -0.21
N MET A 47 5.71 1.67 -0.48
CA MET A 47 6.80 2.47 -1.08
C MET A 47 8.01 2.69 -0.16
N THR A 48 7.80 2.63 1.15
CA THR A 48 8.83 2.91 2.17
C THR A 48 9.53 1.65 2.70
N ARG A 49 9.22 0.48 2.13
CA ARG A 49 9.83 -0.80 2.53
C ARG A 49 10.93 -1.19 1.55
N GLU A 50 11.99 -1.79 2.05
CA GLU A 50 13.13 -2.19 1.23
C GLU A 50 12.90 -3.59 0.63
N GLU A 51 12.85 -4.65 1.45
CA GLU A 51 12.83 -6.03 0.94
C GLU A 51 11.47 -6.46 0.36
N THR A 52 10.39 -6.21 1.11
CA THR A 52 9.03 -6.60 0.71
C THR A 52 8.21 -5.40 0.20
N GLY A 53 8.90 -4.38 -0.33
CA GLY A 53 8.29 -3.12 -0.77
C GLY A 53 7.92 -3.08 -2.25
N ALA A 54 7.81 -1.85 -2.77
CA ALA A 54 7.58 -1.63 -4.19
C ALA A 54 8.68 -2.28 -5.06
N LEU A 55 8.28 -2.78 -6.23
CA LEU A 55 9.19 -3.31 -7.24
C LEU A 55 9.88 -2.16 -7.96
N ARG A 56 11.18 -2.28 -8.21
CA ARG A 56 11.99 -1.30 -8.93
C ARG A 56 12.79 -1.98 -10.05
N GLY A 57 13.07 -1.24 -11.11
CA GLY A 57 13.70 -1.73 -12.33
C GLY A 57 12.85 -2.81 -13.02
N SER A 58 13.52 -3.83 -13.53
CA SER A 58 12.88 -5.00 -14.12
C SER A 58 12.94 -6.17 -13.15
N THR A 59 11.79 -6.79 -12.91
CA THR A 59 11.65 -7.94 -12.00
C THR A 59 10.83 -9.02 -12.68
N ASP A 60 10.95 -10.26 -12.19
CA ASP A 60 9.97 -11.29 -12.50
C ASP A 60 8.75 -11.17 -11.56
N TRP A 61 7.81 -12.10 -11.68
CA TRP A 61 6.63 -12.19 -10.84
C TRP A 61 6.99 -12.42 -9.36
N LEU A 62 6.68 -11.43 -8.53
CA LEU A 62 6.91 -11.44 -7.09
C LEU A 62 5.62 -11.15 -6.33
N GLU A 63 5.35 -11.90 -5.26
CA GLU A 63 4.17 -11.68 -4.43
C GLU A 63 4.33 -10.47 -3.52
N ARG A 64 3.26 -9.70 -3.39
CA ARG A 64 3.16 -8.54 -2.50
C ARG A 64 1.85 -8.60 -1.74
N SER A 65 1.88 -8.20 -0.48
CA SER A 65 0.69 -8.11 0.35
C SER A 65 0.69 -6.90 1.27
N ILE A 66 -0.52 -6.40 1.52
CA ILE A 66 -0.85 -5.37 2.48
C ILE A 66 -1.92 -5.96 3.40
N VAL A 67 -1.78 -5.73 4.69
CA VAL A 67 -2.67 -6.18 5.75
C VAL A 67 -3.00 -4.96 6.60
N LEU A 68 -4.25 -4.49 6.53
CA LEU A 68 -4.73 -3.34 7.30
C LEU A 68 -5.86 -3.77 8.24
N ASP A 69 -5.91 -3.11 9.39
CA ASP A 69 -7.07 -3.19 10.29
C ASP A 69 -8.20 -2.30 9.75
N VAL A 70 -9.41 -2.84 9.65
CA VAL A 70 -10.62 -2.15 9.20
C VAL A 70 -11.55 -2.01 10.40
N PRO A 71 -11.53 -0.85 11.07
CA PRO A 71 -12.25 -0.66 12.32
C PRO A 71 -13.77 -0.50 12.09
N ALA A 72 -14.55 -0.44 13.16
CA ALA A 72 -16.01 -0.46 13.08
C ALA A 72 -16.60 0.79 12.40
N GLU A 73 -15.88 1.89 12.47
CA GLU A 73 -16.20 3.18 11.87
C GLU A 73 -15.80 3.31 10.40
N ALA A 74 -15.13 2.30 9.81
CA ALA A 74 -14.79 2.32 8.40
C ALA A 74 -16.05 2.24 7.52
N ALA A 75 -16.10 3.11 6.51
CA ALA A 75 -17.18 3.15 5.53
C ALA A 75 -16.77 2.55 4.17
N SER A 76 -15.50 2.66 3.79
CA SER A 76 -15.03 2.13 2.51
C SER A 76 -13.58 1.66 2.53
N ILE A 77 -13.27 0.72 1.64
CA ILE A 77 -11.92 0.25 1.36
C ILE A 77 -11.64 0.54 -0.11
N HIS A 78 -10.55 1.25 -0.38
CA HIS A 78 -10.06 1.55 -1.72
C HIS A 78 -8.74 0.83 -1.93
N TYR A 79 -8.49 0.36 -3.14
CA TYR A 79 -7.28 -0.40 -3.46
C TYR A 79 -7.00 -0.36 -4.95
N GLY A 80 -5.77 -0.71 -5.32
CA GLY A 80 -5.41 -0.83 -6.71
C GLY A 80 -3.93 -1.11 -6.90
N LEU A 81 -3.49 -0.96 -8.15
CA LEU A 81 -2.08 -0.89 -8.50
C LEU A 81 -1.61 0.56 -8.46
N LEU A 82 -0.34 0.74 -8.13
CA LEU A 82 0.37 2.02 -8.15
C LEU A 82 1.62 1.86 -9.02
N LEU A 83 1.80 2.77 -9.97
CA LEU A 83 3.08 3.05 -10.61
C LEU A 83 3.46 4.48 -10.23
N GLN A 84 4.65 4.64 -9.65
CA GLN A 84 5.24 5.94 -9.37
C GLN A 84 6.43 6.15 -10.32
N GLY A 85 6.45 7.29 -11.00
CA GLY A 85 7.47 7.59 -11.99
C GLY A 85 7.18 6.92 -13.34
N TYR A 86 8.20 6.29 -13.93
CA TYR A 86 8.15 5.70 -15.27
C TYR A 86 8.11 4.16 -15.23
N GLY A 87 7.89 3.56 -16.40
CA GLY A 87 7.97 2.12 -16.62
C GLY A 87 6.62 1.41 -16.65
N ARG A 88 6.62 0.11 -16.33
CA ARG A 88 5.42 -0.75 -16.41
C ARG A 88 5.33 -1.67 -15.20
N VAL A 89 4.09 -1.88 -14.74
CA VAL A 89 3.75 -2.85 -13.69
C VAL A 89 2.57 -3.67 -14.17
N ALA A 90 2.68 -4.99 -14.09
CA ALA A 90 1.59 -5.92 -14.31
C ALA A 90 1.23 -6.61 -12.99
N ALA A 91 -0.04 -6.91 -12.78
CA ALA A 91 -0.51 -7.73 -11.67
C ALA A 91 -1.33 -8.91 -12.17
N ARG A 92 -1.25 -9.99 -11.41
CA ARG A 92 -2.16 -11.13 -11.50
C ARG A 92 -2.53 -11.62 -10.11
N SER A 93 -3.56 -12.46 -10.05
CA SER A 93 -4.00 -13.12 -8.81
C SER A 93 -4.33 -12.14 -7.67
N LEU A 94 -4.91 -10.97 -8.00
CA LEU A 94 -5.35 -9.99 -7.00
C LEU A 94 -6.42 -10.62 -6.10
N ARG A 95 -6.17 -10.65 -4.79
CA ARG A 95 -7.07 -11.24 -3.79
C ARG A 95 -7.24 -10.30 -2.61
N MET A 96 -8.48 -10.12 -2.20
CA MET A 96 -8.85 -9.46 -0.96
C MET A 96 -9.56 -10.47 -0.06
N GLU A 97 -9.06 -10.65 1.16
CA GLU A 97 -9.56 -11.64 2.11
C GLU A 97 -9.54 -11.10 3.54
N SER A 98 -10.51 -11.53 4.35
CA SER A 98 -10.46 -11.35 5.80
C SER A 98 -9.49 -12.35 6.41
N VAL A 99 -8.66 -11.90 7.35
CA VAL A 99 -7.67 -12.74 8.04
C VAL A 99 -7.81 -12.59 9.55
N ASP A 100 -7.34 -13.59 10.28
CA ASP A 100 -7.31 -13.57 11.74
C ASP A 100 -6.38 -12.49 12.31
N LYS A 101 -6.66 -12.08 13.56
CA LYS A 101 -5.83 -11.13 14.32
C LYS A 101 -4.41 -11.64 14.61
N THR A 102 -4.14 -12.91 14.37
CA THR A 102 -2.79 -13.50 14.48
C THR A 102 -1.87 -13.06 13.33
N VAL A 103 -2.44 -12.73 12.15
CA VAL A 103 -1.68 -12.19 11.02
C VAL A 103 -1.32 -10.75 11.31
N ARG A 104 -0.04 -10.41 11.50
CA ARG A 104 0.35 -9.03 11.83
C ARG A 104 -0.08 -8.01 10.75
N PRO A 105 -0.61 -6.83 11.13
CA PRO A 105 -0.78 -5.72 10.21
C PRO A 105 0.56 -5.36 9.59
N THR A 106 0.52 -4.80 8.40
CA THR A 106 1.77 -4.41 7.77
C THR A 106 2.34 -3.16 8.43
N PRO A 107 3.66 -3.11 8.71
CA PRO A 107 4.24 -2.00 9.45
C PRO A 107 4.02 -0.68 8.71
N GLN A 108 3.32 0.26 9.37
CA GLN A 108 3.19 1.63 8.91
C GLN A 108 4.34 2.44 9.50
N ARG A 109 5.31 2.85 8.67
CA ARG A 109 6.28 3.87 9.06
C ARG A 109 5.60 5.24 8.98
N ARG A 110 4.95 5.66 10.06
CA ARG A 110 4.61 7.08 10.24
C ARG A 110 5.84 7.80 10.76
N SER A 111 6.65 8.34 9.86
CA SER A 111 7.68 9.31 10.25
C SER A 111 6.98 10.63 10.51
N HIS A 112 6.68 10.90 11.78
CA HIS A 112 6.33 12.25 12.20
C HIS A 112 7.65 13.01 12.31
N LEU A 113 7.85 13.97 11.41
CA LEU A 113 8.95 14.91 11.58
C LEU A 113 8.68 15.74 12.85
N ALA A 114 9.69 15.88 13.71
CA ALA A 114 9.54 16.63 14.96
C ALA A 114 9.27 18.13 14.74
N ARG A 115 9.60 18.64 13.54
CA ARG A 115 9.41 20.02 13.09
C ARG A 115 9.34 20.06 11.56
N PRO A 116 8.78 21.11 10.94
CA PRO A 116 8.85 21.30 9.49
C PRO A 116 10.31 21.37 9.03
N THR A 117 10.66 20.61 7.99
CA THR A 117 12.05 20.53 7.48
C THR A 117 12.24 21.14 6.09
N ASN A 118 11.17 21.59 5.42
CA ASN A 118 11.20 22.15 4.07
C ASN A 118 10.70 23.60 4.05
N LEU A 119 11.35 24.48 4.81
CA LEU A 119 10.96 25.90 4.95
C LEU A 119 11.90 26.87 4.23
N ASP A 120 13.09 26.41 3.84
CA ASP A 120 14.12 27.24 3.22
C ASP A 120 14.10 27.17 1.68
N PHE A 121 13.30 26.25 1.10
CA PHE A 121 13.26 25.95 -0.35
C PHE A 121 14.65 25.75 -0.97
N GLY A 122 15.65 25.44 -0.14
CA GLY A 122 17.03 25.20 -0.53
C GLY A 122 17.24 23.72 -0.84
N VAL A 123 18.23 23.42 -1.68
CA VAL A 123 18.60 22.04 -1.98
C VAL A 123 19.34 21.44 -0.78
N SER A 124 18.60 20.88 0.19
CA SER A 124 19.18 20.08 1.26
C SER A 124 19.35 18.63 0.79
N GLY A 125 20.39 18.38 -0.01
CA GLY A 125 20.90 17.04 -0.26
C GLY A 125 21.73 16.54 0.92
N PRO A 126 21.80 15.22 1.18
CA PRO A 126 22.66 14.68 2.21
C PRO A 126 24.12 14.99 1.87
N THR A 127 24.81 15.67 2.79
CA THR A 127 26.27 15.71 2.81
C THR A 127 26.79 14.28 3.01
N ALA A 128 27.75 13.89 2.17
CA ALA A 128 28.40 12.58 2.16
C ALA A 128 29.02 12.19 3.52
#